data_AF-A0A7J8NCX6-F1
#
_entry.id   AF-A0A7J8NCX6-F1
#
_cell.length_a   1.000
_cell.length_b   1.000
_cell.length_c   1.000
_cell.angle_alpha   90.00
_cell.angle_beta   90.00
_cell.angle_gamma   90.00
#
_symmetry.space_group_name_H-M   'P 1'
#
loop_
_entity.id
_entity.type
_entity.pdbx_description
1 polymer ?
#
loop_
_entity_poly.entity_id
_entity_poly.type
_entity_poly.pdbx_seq_one_letter_code
_entity_poly.pdbx_strand_id
1 'polypeptide(L)'
;ILSRALGGKTGRAVSGWDIGVTTIHLSSSSSKFFSSLEIPTTLPIIECHRDEVRELPPKAEVLAWSEKTGIEMFKYGSHMMGIQGHPEYTQDILFHLIDRLTQRGYIEDWYGDELKAKLEEVEPDKDAWKNLCTSFLKDRL
;
A
#
# COMPACT_ATOMS: atom_id res chain seq x y z
N ILE A 1 -8.82 7.01 6.03
CA ILE A 1 -9.26 7.94 7.11
C ILE A 1 -8.35 9.17 7.19
N LEU A 2 -7.04 8.97 7.41
CA LEU A 2 -6.05 10.05 7.54
C LEU A 2 -6.13 11.09 6.42
N SER A 3 -6.11 10.63 5.15
CA SER A 3 -6.22 11.52 3.98
C SER A 3 -7.45 12.44 4.06
N ARG A 4 -8.65 11.88 4.29
CA ARG A 4 -9.89 12.65 4.43
C ARG A 4 -9.84 13.67 5.58
N ALA A 5 -9.23 13.31 6.71
CA ALA A 5 -9.09 14.22 7.86
C ALA A 5 -8.16 15.40 7.56
N LEU A 6 -7.16 15.20 6.69
CA LEU A 6 -6.23 16.23 6.24
C LEU A 6 -6.73 17.03 5.03
N GLY A 7 -7.97 16.79 4.57
CA GLY A 7 -8.59 17.51 3.45
C GLY A 7 -8.39 16.87 2.08
N GLY A 8 -7.87 15.64 1.99
CA GLY A 8 -7.85 14.86 0.76
C GLY A 8 -9.23 14.26 0.43
N LYS A 9 -9.39 13.75 -0.80
CA LYS A 9 -10.60 13.04 -1.23
C LYS A 9 -10.32 11.55 -1.44
N THR A 10 -11.23 10.73 -0.95
CA THR A 10 -11.17 9.27 -1.04
C THR A 10 -12.42 8.73 -1.72
N GLY A 11 -12.32 7.60 -2.40
CA GLY A 11 -13.48 6.93 -2.99
C GLY A 11 -13.14 5.54 -3.51
N ARG A 12 -14.16 4.80 -3.94
CA ARG A 12 -14.00 3.49 -4.57
C ARG A 12 -13.05 3.58 -5.76
N ALA A 13 -12.04 2.72 -5.87
CA ALA A 13 -11.20 2.66 -7.05
C ALA A 13 -12.03 2.28 -8.28
N VAL A 14 -11.75 2.92 -9.42
CA VAL A 14 -12.44 2.61 -10.69
C VAL A 14 -12.07 1.21 -11.18
N SER A 15 -10.84 0.77 -10.87
CA SER A 15 -10.31 -0.56 -11.14
C SER A 15 -10.90 -1.67 -10.25
N GLY A 16 -11.70 -1.30 -9.23
CA GLY A 16 -12.32 -2.26 -8.32
C GLY A 16 -11.43 -2.64 -7.14
N TRP A 17 -11.42 -3.92 -6.78
CA TRP A 17 -10.61 -4.42 -5.68
C TRP A 17 -9.13 -4.48 -6.05
N ASP A 18 -8.27 -4.05 -5.13
CA ASP A 18 -6.86 -4.40 -5.13
C ASP A 18 -6.55 -5.38 -4.00
N ILE A 19 -6.24 -6.61 -4.41
CA ILE A 19 -6.01 -7.74 -3.52
C ILE A 19 -4.84 -8.51 -4.12
N GLY A 20 -3.77 -8.71 -3.37
CA GLY A 20 -2.59 -9.40 -3.87
C GLY A 20 -1.28 -8.84 -3.33
N VAL A 21 -0.18 -9.21 -3.95
CA VAL A 21 1.12 -8.54 -3.75
C VAL A 21 1.36 -7.63 -4.95
N THR A 22 1.48 -6.33 -4.70
CA THR A 22 1.72 -5.30 -5.70
C THR A 22 3.10 -4.70 -5.48
N THR A 23 3.87 -4.54 -6.56
CA THR A 23 5.11 -3.77 -6.52
C THR A 23 4.77 -2.29 -6.62
N ILE A 24 5.09 -1.53 -5.58
CA ILE A 24 4.94 -0.07 -5.58
C ILE A 24 6.28 0.61 -5.91
N HIS A 25 6.19 1.77 -6.52
CA HIS A 25 7.31 2.61 -6.93
C HIS A 25 7.46 3.78 -5.97
N LEU A 26 8.65 3.92 -5.38
CA LEU A 26 8.95 5.05 -4.51
C LEU A 26 9.15 6.32 -5.34
N SER A 27 8.55 7.42 -4.88
CA SER A 27 8.58 8.70 -5.57
C SER A 27 9.99 9.28 -5.65
N SER A 28 10.35 9.81 -6.83
CA SER A 28 11.64 10.46 -7.05
C SER A 28 11.84 11.71 -6.20
N SER A 29 10.76 12.37 -5.76
CA SER A 29 10.81 13.53 -4.87
C SER A 29 11.46 13.19 -3.51
N SER A 30 11.32 11.94 -3.09
CA SER A 30 11.90 11.40 -1.86
C SER A 30 13.13 10.49 -2.10
N SER A 31 13.64 10.43 -3.34
CA SER A 31 14.77 9.55 -3.73
C SER A 31 16.01 9.68 -2.84
N LYS A 32 16.42 10.91 -2.49
CA LYS A 32 17.60 11.16 -1.64
C LYS A 32 17.48 10.51 -0.26
N PHE A 33 16.28 10.50 0.31
CA PHE A 33 16.01 9.88 1.61
C PHE A 33 16.05 8.36 1.51
N PHE A 34 15.34 7.79 0.52
CA PHE A 34 15.34 6.35 0.29
C PHE A 34 16.73 5.80 0.00
N SER A 35 17.53 6.50 -0.81
CA SER A 35 18.93 6.11 -1.07
C SER A 35 19.80 6.15 0.19
N SER A 36 19.60 7.13 1.08
CA SER A 36 20.37 7.23 2.34
C SER A 36 20.05 6.11 3.33
N LEU A 37 18.88 5.49 3.20
CA LEU A 37 18.39 4.39 4.03
C LEU A 37 18.55 3.02 3.36
N GLU A 38 19.21 2.97 2.20
CA GLU A 38 19.38 1.75 1.38
C GLU A 38 18.04 1.08 1.03
N ILE A 39 16.97 1.88 0.93
CA ILE A 39 15.64 1.40 0.53
C ILE A 39 15.60 1.32 -1.01
N PRO A 40 15.19 0.18 -1.59
CA PRO A 40 15.10 0.03 -3.04
C PRO A 40 14.05 0.98 -3.63
N THR A 41 14.19 1.31 -4.92
CA THR A 41 13.26 2.20 -5.63
C THR A 41 11.87 1.61 -5.82
N THR A 42 11.73 0.30 -5.62
CA THR A 42 10.47 -0.43 -5.67
C THR A 42 10.37 -1.39 -4.50
N LEU A 43 9.17 -1.56 -3.95
CA LEU A 43 8.90 -2.47 -2.84
C LEU A 43 7.64 -3.29 -3.12
N PRO A 44 7.67 -4.63 -2.95
CA PRO A 44 6.44 -5.41 -2.95
C PRO A 44 5.69 -5.21 -1.63
N ILE A 45 4.37 -5.05 -1.69
CA ILE A 45 3.49 -4.88 -0.55
C ILE A 45 2.18 -5.64 -0.76
N ILE A 46 1.58 -6.12 0.33
CA ILE A 46 0.27 -6.75 0.27
C ILE A 46 -0.80 -5.66 0.19
N GLU A 47 -1.64 -5.74 -0.85
CA GLU A 47 -2.82 -4.91 -1.02
C GLU A 47 -4.09 -5.69 -0.64
N CYS A 48 -5.03 -5.02 0.00
CA CYS A 48 -6.37 -5.52 0.30
C CYS A 48 -7.36 -4.37 0.52
N HIS A 49 -7.67 -3.62 -0.54
CA HIS A 49 -8.57 -2.48 -0.47
C HIS A 49 -9.42 -2.35 -1.72
N ARG A 50 -10.49 -1.55 -1.63
CA ARG A 50 -11.36 -1.17 -2.76
C ARG A 50 -11.56 0.33 -2.85
N ASP A 51 -11.17 1.06 -1.81
CA ASP A 51 -11.17 2.51 -1.79
C ASP A 51 -9.72 2.99 -1.89
N GLU A 52 -9.53 4.15 -2.48
CA GLU A 52 -8.23 4.78 -2.68
C GLU A 52 -8.30 6.27 -2.34
N VAL A 53 -7.14 6.88 -2.13
CA VAL A 53 -7.01 8.33 -2.14
C VAL A 53 -7.01 8.80 -3.59
N ARG A 54 -8.03 9.59 -3.97
CA ARG A 54 -8.16 10.15 -5.33
C ARG A 54 -7.56 11.55 -5.45
N GLU A 55 -7.65 12.33 -4.37
CA GLU A 55 -7.01 13.65 -4.29
C GLU A 55 -6.18 13.70 -3.02
N LEU A 56 -4.89 14.01 -3.18
CA LEU A 56 -3.94 14.11 -2.10
C LEU A 56 -4.33 15.27 -1.15
N PRO A 57 -4.17 15.11 0.17
CA PRO A 57 -4.37 16.21 1.10
C PRO A 57 -3.49 17.43 0.75
N PRO A 58 -3.99 18.67 0.91
CA PRO A 58 -3.17 19.85 0.74
C PRO A 58 -1.90 19.77 1.60
N LYS A 59 -0.73 20.07 1.05
CA LYS A 59 0.60 20.01 1.72
C LYS A 59 1.13 18.59 2.03
N ALA A 60 0.43 17.53 1.66
CA ALA A 60 1.04 16.20 1.68
C ALA A 60 1.96 15.99 0.47
N GLU A 61 2.90 15.07 0.63
CA GLU A 61 3.81 14.62 -0.43
C GLU A 61 3.55 13.13 -0.71
N VAL A 62 3.42 12.76 -1.98
CA VAL A 62 3.36 11.36 -2.39
C VAL A 62 4.74 10.74 -2.24
N LEU A 63 4.81 9.64 -1.50
CA LEU A 63 6.02 8.88 -1.28
C LEU A 63 6.08 7.62 -2.14
N ALA A 64 4.95 7.05 -2.52
CA ALA A 64 4.89 5.87 -3.40
C ALA A 64 3.58 5.79 -4.19
N TRP A 65 3.63 5.09 -5.31
CA TRP A 65 2.52 4.87 -6.25
C TRP A 65 2.64 3.49 -6.93
N SER A 66 1.57 2.99 -7.52
CA SER A 66 1.56 1.81 -8.40
C SER A 66 0.78 2.13 -9.67
N GLU A 67 0.87 1.25 -10.67
CA GLU A 67 0.07 1.38 -11.90
C GLU A 67 -1.45 1.36 -11.63
N LYS A 68 -1.87 0.73 -10.52
CA LYS A 68 -3.28 0.58 -10.15
C LYS A 68 -3.77 1.67 -9.20
N THR A 69 -2.91 2.13 -8.30
CA THR A 69 -3.25 3.14 -7.27
C THR A 69 -2.19 4.26 -7.28
N GLY A 70 -2.61 5.47 -7.66
CA GLY A 70 -1.70 6.60 -7.82
C GLY A 70 -1.12 7.18 -6.51
N ILE A 71 -1.72 6.86 -5.36
CA ILE A 71 -1.29 7.34 -4.03
C ILE A 71 -1.28 6.14 -3.07
N GLU A 72 -0.19 5.36 -3.12
CA GLU A 72 0.02 4.21 -2.23
C GLU A 72 0.55 4.64 -0.87
N MET A 73 1.37 5.69 -0.87
CA MET A 73 1.96 6.20 0.35
C MET A 73 2.10 7.71 0.27
N PHE A 74 1.81 8.40 1.37
CA PHE A 74 2.05 9.83 1.49
C PHE A 74 2.54 10.21 2.88
N LYS A 75 3.25 11.34 3.00
CA LYS A 75 3.53 12.00 4.27
C LYS A 75 2.91 13.38 4.34
N TYR A 76 2.62 13.83 5.56
CA TYR A 76 2.18 15.19 5.85
C TYR A 76 3.10 15.75 6.94
N GLY A 77 4.01 16.65 6.54
CA GLY A 77 5.12 17.06 7.38
C GLY A 77 6.03 15.87 7.75
N SER A 78 6.57 15.90 8.97
CA SER A 78 7.46 14.86 9.52
C SER A 78 6.80 13.93 10.53
N HIS A 79 5.48 14.06 10.76
CA HIS A 79 4.81 13.40 11.88
C HIS A 79 3.65 12.48 11.47
N MET A 80 3.21 12.55 10.22
CA MET A 80 2.10 11.75 9.72
C MET A 80 2.48 11.08 8.41
N MET A 81 2.27 9.77 8.34
CA MET A 81 2.42 8.98 7.12
C MET A 81 1.20 8.07 6.97
N GLY A 82 0.70 7.97 5.75
CA GLY A 82 -0.32 7.00 5.36
C GLY A 82 0.27 6.02 4.36
N ILE A 83 0.02 4.74 4.58
CA ILE A 83 0.32 3.62 3.66
C ILE A 83 -1.02 2.96 3.34
N GLN A 84 -1.30 2.73 2.06
CA GLN A 84 -2.55 2.13 1.58
C GLN A 84 -2.51 0.60 1.73
N GLY A 85 -1.39 -0.02 1.33
CA GLY A 85 -1.13 -1.43 1.56
C GLY A 85 -0.76 -1.79 2.99
N HIS A 86 -0.46 -3.07 3.18
CA HIS A 86 -0.29 -3.71 4.48
C HIS A 86 1.12 -4.30 4.66
N PRO A 87 2.11 -3.48 5.06
CA PRO A 87 3.46 -4.00 5.38
C PRO A 87 3.45 -4.95 6.60
N GLU A 88 2.38 -4.95 7.38
CA GLU A 88 2.16 -5.82 8.54
C GLU A 88 1.53 -7.18 8.19
N TYR A 89 1.06 -7.37 6.96
CA TYR A 89 0.40 -8.61 6.57
C TYR A 89 1.37 -9.72 6.20
N THR A 90 0.91 -10.95 6.38
CA THR A 90 1.49 -12.16 5.80
C THR A 90 0.56 -12.69 4.72
N GLN A 91 1.07 -13.56 3.84
CA GLN A 91 0.22 -14.22 2.84
C GLN A 91 -0.93 -14.99 3.49
N ASP A 92 -0.69 -15.65 4.64
CA ASP A 92 -1.72 -16.35 5.41
C ASP A 92 -2.89 -15.44 5.83
N ILE A 93 -2.59 -14.23 6.31
CA ILE A 93 -3.64 -13.22 6.60
C ILE A 93 -4.43 -12.91 5.33
N LEU A 94 -3.75 -12.74 4.20
CA LEU A 94 -4.40 -12.41 2.94
C LEU A 94 -5.27 -13.56 2.42
N PHE A 95 -4.84 -14.83 2.54
CA PHE A 95 -5.67 -16.00 2.22
C PHE A 95 -6.99 -15.97 3.01
N HIS A 96 -6.92 -15.73 4.31
CA HIS A 96 -8.11 -15.62 5.17
C HIS A 96 -9.00 -14.42 4.82
N LEU A 97 -8.42 -13.32 4.37
CA LEU A 97 -9.20 -12.16 3.91
C LEU A 97 -9.91 -12.45 2.59
N ILE A 98 -9.24 -13.11 1.63
CA ILE A 98 -9.86 -13.55 0.38
C ILE A 98 -11.06 -14.45 0.67
N ASP A 99 -10.88 -15.48 1.51
CA ASP A 99 -11.98 -16.37 1.94
C ASP A 99 -13.17 -15.59 2.49
N ARG A 100 -12.91 -14.63 3.37
CA ARG A 100 -13.96 -13.82 3.98
C ARG A 100 -14.67 -12.93 2.96
N LEU A 101 -13.94 -12.36 2.00
CA LEU A 101 -14.52 -11.52 0.96
C LEU A 101 -15.41 -12.33 0.02
N THR A 102 -14.95 -13.53 -0.37
CA THR A 102 -15.70 -14.49 -1.19
C THR A 102 -16.97 -14.95 -0.48
N GLN A 103 -16.87 -15.45 0.76
CA GLN A 103 -18.02 -15.92 1.56
C GLN A 103 -19.08 -14.85 1.80
N ARG A 104 -18.69 -13.57 1.78
CA ARG A 104 -19.60 -12.42 1.94
C ARG A 104 -20.14 -11.87 0.62
N GLY A 105 -19.76 -12.45 -0.52
CA GLY A 105 -20.17 -12.00 -1.85
C GLY A 105 -19.59 -10.64 -2.26
N TYR A 106 -18.46 -10.24 -1.68
CA TYR A 106 -17.77 -9.01 -2.10
C TYR A 106 -16.89 -9.21 -3.35
N ILE A 107 -16.47 -10.45 -3.58
CA ILE A 107 -15.78 -10.93 -4.77
C ILE A 107 -16.36 -12.30 -5.16
N GLU A 108 -16.28 -12.63 -6.44
CA GLU A 108 -16.73 -13.92 -6.97
C GLU A 108 -15.78 -15.05 -6.55
N ASP A 109 -16.30 -16.28 -6.40
CA ASP A 109 -15.53 -17.47 -6.01
C ASP A 109 -14.31 -17.69 -6.93
N TRP A 110 -14.54 -17.67 -8.25
CA TRP A 110 -13.47 -17.87 -9.23
C TRP A 110 -12.35 -16.82 -9.13
N TYR A 111 -12.70 -15.59 -8.77
CA TYR A 111 -11.73 -14.51 -8.62
C TYR A 111 -10.93 -14.68 -7.33
N GLY A 112 -11.58 -15.13 -6.25
CA GLY A 112 -10.90 -15.53 -5.01
C GLY A 112 -9.88 -16.65 -5.24
N ASP A 113 -10.26 -17.68 -5.99
CA ASP A 113 -9.37 -18.80 -6.34
C ASP A 113 -8.18 -18.34 -7.20
N GLU A 114 -8.41 -17.46 -8.18
CA GLU A 114 -7.35 -16.86 -9.00
C GLU A 114 -6.35 -16.06 -8.16
N LEU A 115 -6.84 -15.24 -7.22
CA LEU A 115 -6.00 -14.45 -6.32
C LEU A 115 -5.10 -15.35 -5.47
N LYS A 116 -5.67 -16.41 -4.90
CA LYS A 116 -4.94 -17.39 -4.09
C LYS A 116 -3.83 -18.09 -4.86
N ALA A 117 -4.09 -18.49 -6.10
CA ALA A 117 -3.09 -19.13 -6.94
C ALA A 117 -1.89 -18.21 -7.24
N LYS A 118 -2.13 -16.90 -7.41
CA LYS A 118 -1.08 -15.90 -7.68
C LYS A 118 -0.22 -15.56 -6.46
N LEU A 119 -0.72 -15.78 -5.24
CA LEU A 119 0.01 -15.41 -4.02
C LEU A 119 1.23 -16.28 -3.73
N GLU A 120 1.32 -17.47 -4.33
CA GLU A 120 2.43 -18.38 -4.09
C GLU A 120 3.75 -17.92 -4.74
N GLU A 121 3.74 -16.83 -5.52
CA GLU A 121 4.87 -16.43 -6.37
C GLU A 121 5.76 -15.32 -5.79
N VAL A 122 5.25 -14.47 -4.89
CA VAL A 122 5.97 -13.27 -4.42
C VAL A 122 5.73 -13.02 -2.93
N GLU A 123 6.80 -12.95 -2.14
CA GLU A 123 6.75 -12.51 -0.75
C GLU A 123 7.01 -10.99 -0.61
N PRO A 124 6.29 -10.29 0.29
CA PRO A 124 6.59 -8.90 0.61
C PRO A 124 7.93 -8.77 1.34
N ASP A 125 8.69 -7.70 1.04
CA ASP A 125 10.00 -7.42 1.65
C ASP A 125 9.83 -6.80 3.04
N LYS A 126 9.65 -7.66 4.05
CA LYS A 126 9.38 -7.26 5.43
C LYS A 126 10.51 -6.43 6.05
N ASP A 127 11.76 -6.71 5.70
CA ASP A 127 12.90 -6.02 6.28
C ASP A 127 13.02 -4.60 5.73
N ALA A 128 12.84 -4.41 4.42
CA ALA A 128 12.80 -3.08 3.83
C ALA A 128 11.63 -2.25 4.36
N TRP A 129 10.43 -2.84 4.49
CA TRP A 129 9.27 -2.16 5.08
C TRP A 129 9.49 -1.78 6.54
N LYS A 130 10.07 -2.68 7.34
CA LYS A 130 10.44 -2.38 8.73
C LYS A 130 11.45 -1.25 8.80
N ASN A 131 12.46 -1.23 7.94
CA ASN A 131 13.45 -0.17 7.90
C ASN A 131 12.82 1.18 7.54
N LEU A 132 11.96 1.21 6.51
CA LEU A 132 11.23 2.40 6.10
C LEU A 132 10.35 2.96 7.22
N CYS A 133 9.48 2.12 7.80
CA CYS A 133 8.57 2.54 8.86
C CYS A 133 9.32 3.01 10.11
N THR A 134 10.37 2.30 10.54
CA THR A 134 11.15 2.71 11.72
C THR A 134 12.01 3.95 11.47
N SER A 135 12.44 4.19 10.23
CA SER A 135 13.16 5.41 9.86
C SER A 135 12.25 6.64 9.90
N PHE A 136 11.01 6.52 9.42
CA PHE A 136 10.00 7.56 9.58
C PHE A 136 9.75 7.88 11.06
N LEU A 137 9.56 6.86 11.91
CA LEU A 137 9.34 7.05 13.35
C LEU A 137 10.53 7.68 14.09
N LYS A 138 11.74 7.62 13.51
CA LYS A 138 12.96 8.22 14.06
C LYS A 138 13.27 9.60 13.47
N ASP A 139 12.34 10.19 12.72
CA ASP A 139 12.50 11.49 12.04
C ASP A 139 13.69 11.50 11.05
N ARG A 140 13.86 10.39 10.34
CA ARG A 140 14.90 10.21 9.31
C ARG A 140 14.35 10.26 7.88
N LEU A 141 13.08 10.67 7.72
CA LEU A 141 12.32 10.58 6.47
C LEU A 141 11.47 11.83 6.21
#